data_AF-A0A367IVD5-F1
#
_entry.id   AF-A0A367IVD5-F1
#
_cell.length_a   1.000
_cell.length_b   1.000
_cell.length_c   1.000
_cell.angle_alpha   90.00
_cell.angle_beta   90.00
_cell.angle_gamma   90.00
#
_symmetry.space_group_name_H-M   'P 1'
#
loop_
_entity.id
_entity.type
_entity.pdbx_description
1 polymer ?
#
loop_
_entity_poly.entity_id
_entity_poly.type
_entity_poly.pdbx_seq_one_letter_code
_entity_poly.pdbx_strand_id
1 'polypeptide(L)' 'MYIVMDNAAIRKTPNILRAIHEHGHTPLFLPPYSPMLNPIEECWAKIKQEARKTPLAKSEIIAERIEW' A
#
# COMPACT_ATOMS: atom_id res chain seq x y z
N MET A 1 -3.34 14.71 -11.31
CA MET A 1 -3.37 13.24 -11.17
C MET A 1 -3.68 12.89 -9.72
N TYR A 2 -4.48 11.86 -9.46
CA TYR A 2 -4.88 11.49 -8.09
C TYR A 2 -3.99 10.37 -7.53
N ILE A 3 -3.71 10.44 -6.24
CA ILE A 3 -3.10 9.34 -5.48
C ILE A 3 -4.18 8.78 -4.57
N VAL A 4 -4.59 7.54 -4.82
CA VAL A 4 -5.55 6.83 -3.98
C VAL A 4 -4.83 6.25 -2.77
N MET A 5 -5.36 6.49 -1.57
CA MET A 5 -4.78 6.01 -0.33
C MET A 5 -5.86 5.49 0.63
N ASP A 6 -5.50 4.55 1.50
CA ASP A 6 -6.35 4.18 2.63
C ASP A 6 -6.55 5.36 3.60
N ASN A 7 -7.53 5.21 4.48
CA ASN A 7 -8.01 6.28 5.34
C ASN A 7 -7.20 6.45 6.63
N ALA A 8 -6.00 5.88 6.73
CA ALA A 8 -5.19 5.94 7.95
C ALA A 8 -4.82 7.38 8.32
N ALA A 9 -4.91 7.71 9.61
CA ALA A 9 -4.68 9.07 10.12
C ALA A 9 -3.29 9.62 9.75
N ILE A 10 -2.27 8.76 9.73
CA ILE A 10 -0.90 9.13 9.33
C ILE A 10 -0.84 9.76 7.94
N ARG A 11 -1.72 9.35 7.02
CA ARG A 11 -1.74 9.82 5.62
C ARG A 11 -2.37 11.21 5.45
N LYS A 12 -3.04 11.71 6.48
CA LYS A 12 -3.67 13.04 6.52
C LYS A 12 -2.82 14.08 7.23
N THR A 13 -1.59 13.71 7.62
CA THR A 13 -0.68 14.66 8.26
C THR A 13 -0.31 15.78 7.30
N PRO A 14 -0.16 17.04 7.77
CA PRO A 14 0.13 18.19 6.90
C PRO A 14 1.38 17.99 6.03
N ASN A 15 2.41 17.33 6.57
CA ASN A 15 3.65 17.05 5.85
C ASN A 15 3.41 16.15 4.63
N ILE A 16 2.60 15.10 4.76
CA ILE A 16 2.27 14.18 3.66
C ILE A 16 1.41 14.89 2.61
N LEU A 17 0.37 15.61 3.04
CA LEU A 17 -0.49 16.36 2.11
C LEU A 17 0.32 17.38 1.31
N ARG A 18 1.19 18.15 1.99
CA ARG A 18 2.07 19.13 1.33
C ARG A 18 2.97 18.47 0.29
N ALA A 19 3.66 17.39 0.64
CA ALA A 19 4.54 16.68 -0.29
C ALA A 19 3.78 16.17 -1.53
N ILE A 20 2.56 15.65 -1.35
CA ILE A 20 1.70 15.20 -2.46
C ILE A 20 1.34 16.38 -3.38
N HIS A 21 0.92 17.51 -2.82
CA HIS A 21 0.55 18.70 -3.59
C HIS A 21 1.74 19.35 -4.30
N GLU A 22 2.92 19.41 -3.67
CA GLU A 22 4.16 19.93 -4.27
C GLU A 22 4.56 19.17 -5.55
N HIS A 23 4.21 17.88 -5.64
CA HIS A 23 4.44 17.06 -6.84
C HIS A 23 3.27 17.11 -7.84
N GLY A 24 2.29 18.00 -7.67
CA GLY A 24 1.17 18.17 -8.60
C GLY A 24 0.09 17.08 -8.49
N HIS A 25 0.05 16.36 -7.39
CA HIS A 25 -0.93 15.32 -7.13
C HIS A 25 -2.02 15.78 -6.16
N THR A 26 -3.14 15.06 -6.16
CA THR A 26 -4.24 15.28 -5.21
C THR A 26 -4.54 13.97 -4.49
N PRO A 27 -4.53 13.94 -3.14
CA PRO A 27 -4.84 12.73 -2.41
C PRO A 27 -6.34 12.44 -2.46
N LEU A 28 -6.70 11.17 -2.72
CA LEU A 28 -8.07 10.66 -2.63
C LEU A 28 -8.09 9.55 -1.57
N PHE A 29 -8.82 9.78 -0.48
CA PHE A 29 -8.93 8.82 0.62
C PHE A 29 -10.13 7.90 0.42
N LEU A 30 -9.90 6.60 0.60
CA LEU A 30 -10.96 5.61 0.58
C LEU A 30 -11.90 5.78 1.79
N PRO A 31 -13.19 5.40 1.68
CA PRO A 31 -14.09 5.36 2.82
C PRO A 31 -13.56 4.45 3.94
N PRO A 32 -13.91 4.74 5.21
CA PRO A 32 -13.56 3.86 6.33
C PRO A 32 -14.00 2.41 6.07
N TYR A 33 -13.18 1.46 6.51
CA TYR A 33 -13.48 0.02 6.44
C TYR A 33 -13.83 -0.52 5.04
N SER A 34 -13.31 0.12 3.98
CA SER A 34 -13.54 -0.28 2.59
C SER A 34 -12.28 -0.87 1.93
N PRO A 35 -11.70 -1.97 2.46
CA PRO A 35 -10.46 -2.55 1.93
C PRO A 35 -10.64 -3.12 0.52
N MET A 36 -11.85 -3.51 0.13
CA MET A 36 -12.17 -3.98 -1.22
C MET A 36 -11.92 -2.91 -2.30
N LEU A 37 -11.83 -1.64 -1.92
CA LEU A 37 -11.54 -0.52 -2.82
C LEU A 37 -10.04 -0.19 -2.90
N ASN A 38 -9.19 -0.87 -2.13
CA ASN A 38 -7.75 -0.60 -2.08
C ASN A 38 -6.99 -1.62 -2.95
N PRO A 39 -6.48 -1.24 -4.14
CA PRO A 39 -5.86 -2.18 -5.08
C PRO A 39 -4.65 -2.93 -4.51
N ILE A 40 -3.95 -2.34 -3.52
CA ILE A 40 -2.79 -2.98 -2.90
C ILE A 40 -3.18 -4.23 -2.10
N GLU A 41 -4.43 -4.34 -1.64
CA GLU A 41 -4.89 -5.50 -0.86
C GLU A 41 -4.90 -6.78 -1.71
N GLU A 42 -5.24 -6.68 -3.00
CA GLU A 42 -5.19 -7.81 -3.92
C GLU A 42 -3.73 -8.27 -4.17
N CYS A 43 -2.82 -7.31 -4.32
CA CYS A 43 -1.39 -7.59 -4.44
C CYS A 43 -0.88 -8.32 -3.18
N TRP A 44 -1.19 -7.79 -1.99
CA TRP A 44 -0.83 -8.43 -0.73
C TRP A 44 -1.46 -9.80 -0.53
N ALA A 45 -2.67 -10.04 -1.03
CA ALA A 45 -3.30 -11.36 -0.97
C ALA A 45 -2.46 -12.41 -1.73
N LYS A 46 -1.98 -12.07 -2.93
CA LYS A 46 -1.11 -12.93 -3.75
C LYS A 46 0.24 -13.17 -3.05
N ILE A 47 0.89 -12.11 -2.58
CA ILE A 47 2.16 -12.20 -1.85
C ILE A 47 2.03 -13.11 -0.60
N LYS A 48 0.98 -12.90 0.20
CA LYS A 48 0.71 -13.71 1.40
C LYS A 48 0.42 -15.17 1.05
N GLN A 49 -0.27 -15.43 -0.06
CA GLN A 49 -0.55 -16.79 -0.51
C GLN A 49 0.75 -17.53 -0.84
N GLU A 50 1.67 -16.90 -1.58
CA GLU A 50 2.95 -17.51 -1.93
C GLU A 50 3.85 -17.71 -0.70
N ALA A 51 3.91 -16.73 0.20
CA ALA A 51 4.65 -16.86 1.46
C ALA A 51 4.11 -17.98 2.38
N ARG A 52 2.82 -18.33 2.28
CA ARG A 52 2.23 -19.47 3.02
C ARG A 52 2.57 -20.82 2.38
N LYS A 53 2.62 -20.88 1.04
CA LYS A 53 3.01 -22.09 0.31
C LYS A 53 4.49 -22.41 0.52
N THR A 54 5.33 -21.39 0.48
CA THR A 54 6.78 -21.50 0.66
C THR A 54 7.22 -20.52 1.74
N PRO A 55 7.25 -20.94 3.01
CA PRO A 55 7.68 -20.09 4.11
C PRO A 55 9.04 -19.46 3.85
N LEU A 56 9.18 -18.19 4.21
CA LEU A 56 10.46 -17.48 4.10
C LEU A 56 11.41 -17.96 5.19
N ALA A 57 12.67 -18.14 4.83
CA ALA A 57 13.72 -18.29 5.82
C ALA A 57 13.87 -16.97 6.61
N LYS A 58 14.34 -17.04 7.87
CA LYS A 58 14.53 -15.85 8.72
C LYS A 58 15.42 -14.77 8.10
N SER A 59 16.35 -15.16 7.24
CA SER A 59 17.28 -14.26 6.55
C SER A 59 16.76 -13.75 5.22
N GLU A 60 15.64 -14.27 4.71
CA GLU A 60 15.11 -13.90 3.40
C GLU A 60 14.21 -12.66 3.50
N ILE A 61 14.34 -11.77 2.51
CA ILE A 61 13.50 -10.58 2.38
C ILE A 61 12.45 -10.84 1.29
N ILE A 62 11.17 -10.61 1.61
CA ILE A 62 10.04 -10.83 0.69
C ILE A 62 10.23 -10.10 -0.65
N ALA A 63 10.82 -8.91 -0.63
CA ALA A 63 11.07 -8.11 -1.82
C ALA A 63 12.05 -8.76 -2.82
N GLU A 64 12.96 -9.63 -2.36
CA GLU A 64 13.88 -10.37 -3.23
C GLU A 64 13.17 -11.55 -3.93
N ARG A 65 12.08 -12.03 -3.33
CA ARG A 65 11.27 -13.15 -3.84
C ARG A 65 10.29 -12.69 -4.92
N ILE A 66 9.82 -11.45 -4.82
CA ILE A 66 8.85 -10.88 -5.75
C ILE A 66 9.65 -10.14 -6.83
N GLU A 67 9.85 -10.77 -7.98
CA GLU A 67 10.35 -10.07 -9.18
C GLU A 67 9.31 -9.01 -9.59
N TRP A 68 9.77 -7.76 -9.82
CA TRP A 68 8.92 -6.62 -10.20
C TRP A 68 8.72 -6.51 -11.71
#